data_AF-A0A8H4F4L1-F1
#
_entry.id   AF-A0A8H4F4L1-F1
#
_cell.length_a   1.000
_cell.length_b   1.000
_cell.length_c   1.000
_cell.angle_alpha   90.00
_cell.angle_beta   90.00
_cell.angle_gamma   90.00
#
_symmetry.space_group_name_H-M   'P 1'
#
loop_
_entity.id
_entity.type
_entity.pdbx_description
1 polymer ?
#
loop_
_entity_poly.entity_id
_entity_poly.type
_entity_poly.pdbx_seq_one_letter_code
_entity_poly.pdbx_strand_id
1 'polypeptide(L)'
;MSPKSTTITGQVRLRRKLCKTLFFIDIQPDNEPKSQVFFRTDDGSLDIVDFQESFRACRPGYVITVQVHPPNDPSEQEGRSYTVWQCSQPVTVVVPYTSRIAFIQDRALGSSSKGEDIVAIKSTDKHESTPCKYWINKNKCERADDCLFQHPTGEAFEKARVEWLEEREKNRKIATHDPEDPHTSKKPHGLRAIIFVEWIRRTFADQLRNGGAVLDVAGGKGEISMVLSRGFGIPSTVVEPKTRKLPNYWFTRLRRLMLRFEADEEPDWKSEKVQLALQHWPCDVTPTYLHTMLDDRFLEDHAELLKTVSLFVGLHSDQATIPIVDAALKAGKAFAVVPCCVFSHDNRSRQLRNGELVTTTEQQIQYILEKDTRGHGGQIQTDYLDFEGKNRVVYWIPDE
;
A
#
# COMPACT_ATOMS: atom_id res chain seq x y z
N MET A 1 -13.58 30.25 -37.30
CA MET A 1 -12.38 29.52 -37.76
C MET A 1 -11.97 28.61 -36.63
N SER A 2 -11.98 27.29 -36.82
CA SER A 2 -11.50 26.37 -35.77
C SER A 2 -10.04 26.71 -35.46
N PRO A 3 -9.65 26.82 -34.18
CA PRO A 3 -8.26 27.08 -33.82
C PRO A 3 -7.38 25.99 -34.43
N LYS A 4 -6.22 26.37 -34.99
CA LYS A 4 -5.27 25.41 -35.56
C LYS A 4 -4.84 24.45 -34.46
N SER A 5 -5.27 23.20 -34.57
CA SER A 5 -4.88 22.12 -33.67
C SER A 5 -3.52 21.56 -34.07
N THR A 6 -2.69 21.25 -33.10
CA THR A 6 -1.38 20.60 -33.25
C THR A 6 -1.35 19.35 -32.37
N THR A 7 -0.56 18.35 -32.75
CA THR A 7 -0.37 17.13 -31.97
C THR A 7 0.97 17.19 -31.24
N ILE A 8 0.96 16.85 -29.95
CA ILE A 8 2.17 16.71 -29.14
C ILE A 8 2.29 15.24 -28.72
N THR A 9 3.45 14.63 -28.96
CA THR A 9 3.81 13.34 -28.38
C THR A 9 4.97 13.54 -27.42
N GLY A 10 4.83 13.08 -26.19
CA GLY A 10 5.87 13.27 -25.18
C GLY A 10 5.57 12.60 -23.85
N GLN A 11 6.56 12.62 -22.96
CA GLN A 11 6.44 12.06 -21.63
C GLN A 11 5.70 13.03 -20.70
N VAL A 12 4.72 12.52 -19.95
CA VAL A 12 4.07 13.27 -18.86
C VAL A 12 5.05 13.39 -17.70
N ARG A 13 5.57 14.59 -17.47
CA ARG A 13 6.55 14.86 -16.40
C ARG A 13 5.92 15.30 -15.09
N LEU A 14 4.72 15.87 -15.15
CA LEU A 14 3.96 16.30 -13.97
C LEU A 14 2.47 16.23 -14.30
N ARG A 15 1.64 15.81 -13.33
CA ARG A 15 0.18 15.92 -13.41
C ARG A 15 -0.37 16.54 -12.13
N ARG A 16 -1.21 17.56 -12.27
CA ARG A 16 -1.85 18.29 -11.17
C ARG A 16 -3.34 18.39 -11.41
N LYS A 17 -4.15 17.81 -10.53
CA LYS A 17 -5.62 17.98 -10.57
C LYS A 17 -6.01 19.12 -9.66
N LEU A 18 -6.49 20.23 -10.22
CA LEU A 18 -6.87 21.41 -9.45
C LEU A 18 -8.27 21.23 -8.85
N CYS A 19 -9.23 20.76 -9.65
CA CYS A 19 -10.59 20.51 -9.19
C CYS A 19 -11.22 19.35 -9.97
N LYS A 20 -12.54 19.15 -9.82
CA LYS A 20 -13.26 18.09 -10.52
C LYS A 20 -13.37 18.34 -12.04
N THR A 21 -13.21 19.59 -12.47
CA THR A 21 -13.44 20.04 -13.84
C THR A 21 -12.18 20.51 -14.56
N LEU A 22 -11.02 20.58 -13.88
CA LEU A 22 -9.76 21.09 -14.43
C LEU A 22 -8.55 20.34 -13.90
N PHE A 23 -7.67 19.88 -14.80
CA PHE A 23 -6.34 19.38 -14.47
C PHE A 23 -5.30 19.83 -15.49
N PHE A 24 -4.04 19.82 -15.04
CA PHE A 24 -2.87 20.21 -15.81
C PHE A 24 -1.89 19.04 -15.91
N ILE A 25 -1.17 19.00 -17.01
CA ILE A 25 0.06 18.22 -17.15
C ILE A 25 1.18 19.11 -17.65
N ASP A 26 2.41 18.74 -17.32
CA ASP A 26 3.57 19.24 -18.03
C ASP A 26 4.10 18.08 -18.89
N ILE A 27 4.16 18.29 -20.20
CA ILE A 27 4.54 17.28 -21.20
C ILE A 27 5.87 17.66 -21.84
N GLN A 28 6.75 16.67 -22.01
CA GLN A 28 8.11 16.83 -22.51
C GLN A 28 8.27 15.95 -23.75
N PRO A 29 8.27 16.52 -24.97
CA PRO A 29 8.65 15.80 -26.18
C PRO A 29 10.16 15.50 -26.17
N ASP A 30 10.57 14.56 -27.03
CA ASP A 30 11.98 14.20 -27.18
C ASP A 30 12.75 15.40 -27.74
N ASN A 31 13.79 15.83 -27.02
CA ASN A 31 14.66 16.95 -27.40
C ASN A 31 14.00 18.34 -27.56
N GLU A 32 12.75 18.52 -27.15
CA GLU A 32 12.06 19.83 -27.18
C GLU A 32 11.78 20.35 -25.77
N PRO A 33 11.65 21.66 -25.50
CA PRO A 33 11.31 22.13 -24.15
C PRO A 33 9.93 21.65 -23.70
N LYS A 34 9.79 21.47 -22.38
CA LYS A 34 8.51 21.14 -21.73
C LYS A 34 7.46 22.22 -21.98
N SER A 35 6.23 21.80 -22.19
CA SER A 35 5.06 22.69 -22.25
C SER A 35 3.96 22.22 -21.29
N GLN A 36 3.04 23.12 -20.96
CA GLN A 36 1.89 22.81 -20.11
C GLN A 36 0.67 22.54 -20.98
N VAL A 37 -0.09 21.49 -20.65
CA VAL A 37 -1.40 21.24 -21.25
C VAL A 37 -2.44 21.19 -20.15
N PHE A 38 -3.56 21.89 -20.31
CA PHE A 38 -4.70 21.79 -19.41
C PHE A 38 -5.92 21.20 -20.09
N PHE A 39 -6.72 20.53 -19.26
CA PHE A 39 -7.91 19.78 -19.65
C PHE A 39 -9.04 20.30 -18.79
N ARG A 40 -10.15 20.68 -19.41
CA ARG A 40 -11.27 21.26 -18.67
C ARG A 40 -12.63 20.90 -19.26
N THR A 41 -13.66 20.99 -18.42
CA THR A 41 -15.05 20.63 -18.77
C THR A 41 -16.01 21.81 -18.65
N ASP A 42 -15.62 22.86 -17.92
CA ASP A 42 -16.43 24.03 -17.62
C ASP A 42 -16.58 25.01 -18.80
N ASP A 43 -15.74 24.89 -19.83
CA ASP A 43 -15.86 25.66 -21.08
C ASP A 43 -16.33 24.80 -22.28
N GLY A 44 -16.71 23.54 -22.02
CA GLY A 44 -17.16 22.60 -23.05
C GLY A 44 -16.06 21.96 -23.89
N SER A 45 -14.78 22.15 -23.55
CA SER A 45 -13.67 21.53 -24.30
C SER A 45 -13.67 20.01 -24.25
N LEU A 46 -14.08 19.43 -23.12
CA LEU A 46 -14.24 17.99 -22.94
C LEU A 46 -15.54 17.73 -22.20
N ASP A 47 -16.15 16.58 -22.48
CA ASP A 47 -17.18 16.04 -21.60
C ASP A 47 -16.55 15.37 -20.36
N ILE A 48 -17.40 14.99 -19.39
CA ILE A 48 -16.94 14.42 -18.12
C ILE A 48 -16.30 13.03 -18.28
N VAL A 49 -16.70 12.26 -19.30
CA VAL A 49 -16.16 10.92 -19.58
C VAL A 49 -14.76 11.06 -20.14
N ASP A 50 -14.60 11.83 -21.21
CA ASP A 50 -13.33 12.08 -21.88
C ASP A 50 -12.31 12.75 -20.94
N PHE A 51 -12.78 13.66 -20.08
CA PHE A 51 -11.95 14.26 -19.04
C PHE A 51 -11.42 13.21 -18.06
N GLN A 52 -12.26 12.28 -17.61
CA GLN A 52 -11.84 11.24 -16.68
C GLN A 52 -10.92 10.22 -17.33
N GLU A 53 -11.16 9.85 -18.58
CA GLU A 53 -10.30 8.93 -19.33
C GLU A 53 -8.95 9.57 -19.61
N SER A 54 -8.93 10.81 -20.08
CA SER A 54 -7.69 11.59 -20.27
C SER A 54 -6.92 11.72 -18.96
N PHE A 55 -7.59 12.02 -17.84
CA PHE A 55 -6.93 12.04 -16.54
C PHE A 55 -6.29 10.70 -16.18
N ARG A 56 -6.93 9.56 -16.50
CA ARG A 56 -6.39 8.21 -16.27
C ARG A 56 -5.22 7.88 -17.21
N ALA A 57 -5.25 8.39 -18.44
CA ALA A 57 -4.23 8.19 -19.48
C ALA A 57 -2.95 9.03 -19.21
N CYS A 58 -3.10 10.26 -18.70
CA CYS A 58 -1.98 11.16 -18.44
C CYS A 58 -1.21 10.85 -17.13
N ARG A 59 -0.87 9.59 -16.87
CA ARG A 59 -0.09 9.25 -15.66
C ARG A 59 1.36 9.75 -15.81
N PRO A 60 1.97 10.31 -14.75
CA PRO A 60 3.38 10.64 -14.78
C PRO A 60 4.26 9.48 -15.23
N GLY A 61 5.21 9.76 -16.10
CA GLY A 61 6.11 8.82 -16.75
C GLY A 61 5.59 8.23 -18.06
N TYR A 62 4.29 8.28 -18.33
CA TYR A 62 3.71 7.73 -19.56
C TYR A 62 4.11 8.62 -20.74
N VAL A 63 4.41 7.99 -21.88
CA VAL A 63 4.47 8.69 -23.17
C VAL A 63 3.07 8.67 -23.77
N ILE A 64 2.54 9.85 -24.04
CA ILE A 64 1.19 10.04 -24.57
C ILE A 64 1.24 10.89 -25.85
N THR A 65 0.20 10.75 -26.66
CA THR A 65 -0.10 11.66 -27.75
C THR A 65 -1.37 12.42 -27.40
N VAL A 66 -1.29 13.75 -27.49
CA VAL A 66 -2.39 14.68 -27.17
C VAL A 66 -2.56 15.68 -28.31
N GLN A 67 -3.80 15.89 -28.73
CA GLN A 67 -4.15 16.99 -29.63
C GLN A 67 -4.44 18.23 -28.82
N VAL A 68 -3.82 19.34 -29.20
CA VAL A 68 -3.88 20.60 -28.47
C VAL A 68 -4.15 21.77 -29.39
N HIS A 69 -4.66 22.85 -28.82
CA HIS A 69 -4.81 24.15 -29.46
C HIS A 69 -4.44 25.26 -28.47
N PRO A 70 -4.17 26.50 -28.94
CA PRO A 70 -3.98 27.63 -28.03
C PRO A 70 -5.18 27.77 -27.07
N PRO A 71 -4.97 28.23 -25.82
CA PRO A 71 -6.04 28.41 -24.86
C PRO A 71 -7.21 29.22 -25.41
N ASN A 72 -8.44 28.81 -25.11
CA ASN A 72 -9.64 29.55 -25.50
C ASN A 72 -9.65 30.96 -24.90
N ASP A 73 -9.15 31.09 -23.67
CA ASP A 73 -8.88 32.37 -23.00
C ASP A 73 -7.37 32.69 -23.15
N PRO A 74 -6.98 33.70 -23.95
CA PRO A 74 -5.59 34.07 -24.15
C PRO A 74 -4.85 34.48 -22.87
N SER A 75 -5.56 34.92 -21.83
CA SER A 75 -4.95 35.29 -20.54
C SER A 75 -4.28 34.10 -19.84
N GLU A 76 -4.65 32.87 -20.19
CA GLU A 76 -4.01 31.65 -19.68
C GLU A 76 -2.54 31.54 -20.09
N GLN A 77 -2.15 32.14 -21.22
CA GLN A 77 -0.77 32.21 -21.71
C GLN A 77 -0.04 33.48 -21.26
N GLU A 78 -0.78 34.56 -20.97
CA GLU A 78 -0.22 35.87 -20.66
C GLU A 78 0.70 35.83 -19.42
N GLY A 79 1.86 36.47 -19.52
CA GLY A 79 2.85 36.51 -18.43
C GLY A 79 3.60 35.20 -18.14
N ARG A 80 3.35 34.12 -18.89
CA ARG A 80 4.06 32.84 -18.72
C ARG A 80 5.25 32.73 -19.67
N SER A 81 6.39 32.31 -19.14
CA SER A 81 7.63 32.11 -19.90
C SER A 81 7.70 30.77 -20.66
N TYR A 82 6.60 30.02 -20.69
CA TYR A 82 6.50 28.68 -21.27
C TYR A 82 5.18 28.55 -22.01
N THR A 83 5.14 27.65 -23.00
CA THR A 83 3.96 27.42 -23.81
C THR A 83 2.87 26.71 -23.02
N VAL A 84 1.65 27.24 -23.11
CA VAL A 84 0.43 26.68 -22.54
C VAL A 84 -0.52 26.27 -23.66
N TRP A 85 -1.05 25.08 -23.51
CA TRP A 85 -1.95 24.44 -24.46
C TRP A 85 -3.23 24.02 -23.78
N GLN A 86 -4.30 23.96 -24.55
CA GLN A 86 -5.58 23.41 -24.15
C GLN A 86 -5.88 22.16 -24.96
N CYS A 87 -6.41 21.14 -24.30
CA CYS A 87 -6.85 19.91 -24.93
C CYS A 87 -8.37 19.84 -24.99
N SER A 88 -8.88 19.41 -26.15
CA SER A 88 -10.30 19.25 -26.43
C SER A 88 -10.65 17.88 -27.02
N GLN A 89 -9.74 16.91 -26.93
CA GLN A 89 -9.92 15.55 -27.47
C GLN A 89 -9.33 14.49 -26.51
N PRO A 90 -9.80 13.23 -26.57
CA PRO A 90 -9.23 12.14 -25.76
C PRO A 90 -7.73 11.92 -26.00
N VAL A 91 -7.03 11.55 -24.94
CA VAL A 91 -5.58 11.28 -24.96
C VAL A 91 -5.30 9.82 -25.33
N THR A 92 -4.30 9.60 -26.19
CA THR A 92 -3.81 8.26 -26.53
C THR A 92 -2.53 7.94 -25.75
N VAL A 93 -2.48 6.77 -25.09
CA VAL A 93 -1.27 6.27 -24.45
C VAL A 93 -0.41 5.55 -25.48
N VAL A 94 0.82 6.03 -25.71
CA VAL A 94 1.78 5.40 -26.62
C VAL A 94 2.61 4.36 -25.88
N VAL A 95 3.28 4.78 -24.80
CA VAL A 95 4.11 3.90 -23.96
C VAL A 95 3.73 4.11 -22.50
N PRO A 96 3.12 3.11 -21.83
CA PRO A 96 2.88 3.20 -20.40
C PRO A 96 4.20 3.09 -19.62
N TYR A 97 4.30 3.86 -18.54
CA TYR A 97 5.38 3.67 -17.58
C TYR A 97 5.07 2.47 -16.67
N THR A 98 5.84 1.40 -16.84
CA THR A 98 5.66 0.11 -16.14
C THR A 98 6.77 -0.21 -15.15
N SER A 99 7.72 0.72 -14.93
CA SER A 99 8.80 0.52 -13.96
C SER A 99 8.26 0.29 -12.55
N ARG A 100 8.92 -0.60 -11.80
CA ARG A 100 8.66 -0.82 -10.37
C ARG A 100 9.11 0.38 -9.52
N ILE A 101 10.01 1.20 -10.04
CA ILE A 101 10.46 2.44 -9.41
C ILE A 101 9.44 3.54 -9.73
N ALA A 102 8.88 4.19 -8.71
CA ALA A 102 7.88 5.24 -8.90
C ALA A 102 8.44 6.38 -9.77
N PHE A 103 7.69 6.88 -10.75
CA PHE A 103 8.12 8.04 -11.52
C PHE A 103 8.19 9.30 -10.62
N ILE A 104 9.29 10.03 -10.66
CA ILE A 104 9.42 11.30 -9.93
C ILE A 104 8.96 12.41 -10.85
N GLN A 105 7.96 13.13 -10.38
CA GLN A 105 7.43 14.26 -11.11
C GLN A 105 8.38 15.44 -11.04
N ASP A 106 8.46 16.17 -12.15
CA ASP A 106 9.21 17.41 -12.20
C ASP A 106 8.49 18.51 -11.40
N ARG A 107 9.21 19.60 -11.17
CA ARG A 107 8.60 20.84 -10.70
C ARG A 107 7.66 21.41 -11.75
N ALA A 108 6.64 22.11 -11.26
CA ALA A 108 5.69 22.82 -12.10
C ALA A 108 6.40 23.90 -12.92
N LEU A 109 6.09 23.97 -14.21
CA LEU A 109 6.49 25.10 -15.04
C LEU A 109 6.05 26.43 -14.39
N GLY A 110 6.99 27.38 -14.30
CA GLY A 110 6.78 28.70 -13.70
C GLY A 110 6.95 28.79 -12.19
N SER A 111 7.30 27.70 -11.48
CA SER A 111 7.62 27.82 -10.06
C SER A 111 8.96 28.55 -9.89
N SER A 112 8.91 29.77 -9.35
CA SER A 112 10.06 30.61 -9.04
C SER A 112 10.79 30.18 -7.77
N SER A 113 11.21 28.92 -7.69
CA SER A 113 12.33 28.55 -6.82
C SER A 113 13.61 28.91 -7.56
N LYS A 114 13.98 30.19 -7.51
CA LYS A 114 15.32 30.69 -7.83
C LYS A 114 16.31 30.11 -6.80
N GLY A 115 16.68 28.86 -6.98
CA GLY A 115 17.97 28.34 -6.54
C GLY A 115 18.53 27.72 -7.80
N GLU A 116 19.54 28.35 -8.39
CA GLU A 116 20.18 27.84 -9.60
C GLU A 116 20.56 26.38 -9.35
N ASP A 117 20.17 25.51 -10.28
CA ASP A 117 20.24 24.04 -10.23
C ASP A 117 21.67 23.46 -10.21
N ILE A 118 22.64 24.22 -9.70
CA ILE A 118 24.07 23.90 -9.60
C ILE A 118 24.60 24.35 -8.23
N VAL A 119 24.30 23.61 -7.16
CA VAL A 119 25.19 23.68 -5.98
C VAL A 119 26.30 22.66 -6.22
N ALA A 120 27.42 23.17 -6.74
CA ALA A 120 28.67 22.45 -6.80
C ALA A 120 29.10 21.98 -5.40
N ILE A 121 29.68 20.79 -5.36
CA ILE A 121 30.16 20.08 -4.18
C ILE A 121 31.02 21.02 -3.32
N LYS A 122 30.51 21.44 -2.16
CA LYS A 122 31.35 21.97 -1.08
C LYS A 122 31.73 20.78 -0.20
N SER A 123 33.03 20.59 0.00
CA SER A 123 33.57 19.53 0.85
C SER A 123 33.93 20.08 2.22
N THR A 124 33.53 19.38 3.29
CA THR A 124 34.43 18.74 4.28
C THR A 124 33.70 17.83 5.29
N ASP A 125 32.35 17.76 5.28
CA ASP A 125 31.59 16.96 6.26
C ASP A 125 30.80 15.76 5.67
N LYS A 126 30.69 14.67 6.44
CA LYS A 126 29.94 13.44 6.10
C LYS A 126 28.45 13.66 5.78
N HIS A 127 27.86 14.75 6.25
CA HIS A 127 26.46 15.08 5.99
C HIS A 127 26.25 15.72 4.60
N GLU A 128 27.26 16.41 4.07
CA GLU A 128 27.21 17.12 2.77
C GLU A 128 27.54 16.21 1.57
N SER A 129 27.99 14.97 1.81
CA SER A 129 28.31 13.99 0.75
C SER A 129 27.11 13.15 0.29
N THR A 130 26.01 13.16 1.05
CA THR A 130 24.86 12.28 0.82
C THR A 130 23.69 13.08 0.23
N PRO A 131 22.95 12.56 -0.76
CA PRO A 131 21.85 13.30 -1.34
C PRO A 131 20.66 13.43 -0.37
N CYS A 132 19.93 14.53 -0.46
CA CYS A 132 18.79 14.82 0.40
C CYS A 132 17.66 13.81 0.16
N LYS A 133 17.20 13.14 1.21
CA LYS A 133 16.04 12.22 1.14
C LYS A 133 14.81 12.86 0.49
N TYR A 134 14.48 14.09 0.84
CA TYR A 134 13.29 14.76 0.31
C TYR A 134 13.47 15.10 -1.16
N TRP A 135 14.67 15.56 -1.54
CA TRP A 135 15.01 15.83 -2.92
C TRP A 135 14.95 14.59 -3.79
N ILE A 136 15.67 13.52 -3.42
CA ILE A 136 15.73 12.28 -4.19
C ILE A 136 14.37 11.60 -4.33
N ASN A 137 13.45 11.76 -3.37
CA ASN A 137 12.15 11.08 -3.42
C ASN A 137 11.01 11.95 -3.96
N LYS A 138 11.15 13.28 -3.97
CA LYS A 138 10.05 14.20 -4.31
C LYS A 138 10.45 15.30 -5.31
N ASN A 139 11.72 15.37 -5.70
CA ASN A 139 12.31 16.48 -6.45
C ASN A 139 12.02 17.86 -5.82
N LYS A 140 11.87 17.87 -4.48
CA LYS A 140 11.51 19.04 -3.68
C LYS A 140 12.06 18.90 -2.26
N CYS A 141 12.72 19.94 -1.79
CA CYS A 141 13.14 20.09 -0.39
C CYS A 141 12.64 21.44 0.13
N GLU A 142 12.02 21.44 1.30
CA GLU A 142 11.51 22.68 1.93
C GLU A 142 12.63 23.58 2.45
N ARG A 143 13.82 23.01 2.69
CA ARG A 143 15.01 23.78 3.11
C ARG A 143 15.75 24.43 1.94
N ALA A 144 15.44 24.06 0.69
CA ALA A 144 16.08 24.60 -0.51
C ALA A 144 17.62 24.76 -0.34
N ASP A 145 18.11 26.00 -0.42
CA ASP A 145 19.54 26.32 -0.37
C ASP A 145 20.14 26.19 1.04
N ASP A 146 19.31 26.19 2.09
CA ASP A 146 19.72 25.95 3.48
C ASP A 146 19.81 24.44 3.81
N CYS A 147 19.62 23.57 2.83
CA CYS A 147 19.72 22.13 3.04
C CYS A 147 21.18 21.68 3.10
N LEU A 148 21.54 21.04 4.22
CA LEU A 148 22.88 20.47 4.43
C LEU A 148 23.18 19.21 3.59
N PHE A 149 22.25 18.77 2.73
CA PHE A 149 22.36 17.55 1.93
C PHE A 149 22.31 17.89 0.44
N GLN A 150 22.88 17.04 -0.40
CA GLN A 150 23.01 17.34 -1.83
C GLN A 150 21.65 17.34 -2.56
N HIS A 151 21.49 18.30 -3.47
CA HIS A 151 20.36 18.41 -4.38
C HIS A 151 20.84 18.21 -5.83
N PRO A 152 21.24 16.99 -6.22
CA PRO A 152 21.72 16.74 -7.56
C PRO A 152 20.61 16.96 -8.59
N THR A 153 20.96 17.35 -9.81
CA THR A 153 20.04 17.64 -10.92
C THR A 153 20.47 16.88 -12.18
N GLY A 154 19.60 16.80 -13.19
CA GLY A 154 19.90 16.12 -14.46
C GLY A 154 20.40 14.68 -14.28
N GLU A 155 21.46 14.29 -14.99
CA GLU A 155 22.04 12.94 -14.92
C GLU A 155 22.57 12.60 -13.52
N ALA A 156 23.11 13.57 -12.79
CA ALA A 156 23.58 13.37 -11.42
C ALA A 156 22.44 13.00 -10.47
N PHE A 157 21.23 13.56 -10.69
CA PHE A 157 20.04 13.17 -9.93
C PHE A 157 19.66 11.72 -10.17
N GLU A 158 19.61 11.30 -11.44
CA GLU A 158 19.23 9.94 -11.80
C GLU A 158 20.23 8.92 -11.24
N LYS A 159 21.53 9.20 -11.33
CA LYS A 159 22.57 8.35 -10.74
C LYS A 159 22.45 8.26 -9.21
N ALA A 160 22.42 9.42 -8.53
CA ALA A 160 22.31 9.47 -7.07
C ALA A 160 21.05 8.78 -6.56
N ARG A 161 19.98 8.83 -7.36
CA ARG A 161 18.71 8.17 -7.04
C ARG A 161 18.78 6.65 -7.14
N VAL A 162 19.40 6.11 -8.19
CA VAL A 162 19.60 4.66 -8.33
C VAL A 162 20.40 4.14 -7.14
N GLU A 163 21.54 4.78 -6.85
CA GLU A 163 22.40 4.43 -5.72
C GLU A 163 21.64 4.50 -4.37
N TRP A 164 20.87 5.57 -4.15
CA TRP A 164 20.05 5.74 -2.94
C TRP A 164 19.00 4.64 -2.77
N LEU A 165 18.33 4.23 -3.85
CA LEU A 165 17.31 3.18 -3.81
C LEU A 165 17.93 1.81 -3.54
N GLU A 166 19.03 1.49 -4.21
CA GLU A 166 19.77 0.23 -4.01
C GLU A 166 20.30 0.12 -2.58
N GLU A 167 20.92 1.18 -2.06
CA GLU A 167 21.44 1.22 -0.70
C GLU A 167 20.31 1.06 0.33
N ARG A 168 19.18 1.75 0.15
CA ARG A 168 18.03 1.60 1.06
C ARG A 168 17.40 0.22 0.99
N GLU A 169 17.31 -0.37 -0.19
CA GLU A 169 16.80 -1.73 -0.33
C GLU A 169 17.71 -2.71 0.39
N LYS A 170 19.04 -2.60 0.20
CA LYS A 170 20.04 -3.41 0.90
C LYS A 170 19.96 -3.24 2.41
N ASN A 171 19.95 -2.00 2.90
CA ASN A 171 19.87 -1.71 4.33
C ASN A 171 18.56 -2.22 4.96
N ARG A 172 17.44 -2.11 4.24
CA ARG A 172 16.16 -2.69 4.68
C ARG A 172 16.24 -4.20 4.74
N LYS A 173 16.77 -4.87 3.71
CA LYS A 173 16.93 -6.34 3.70
C LYS A 173 17.78 -6.79 4.89
N ILE A 174 18.91 -6.14 5.15
CA ILE A 174 19.78 -6.45 6.30
C ILE A 174 19.05 -6.23 7.63
N ALA A 175 18.39 -5.07 7.81
CA ALA A 175 17.73 -4.73 9.06
C ALA A 175 16.50 -5.60 9.39
N THR A 176 15.87 -6.20 8.37
CA THR A 176 14.71 -7.10 8.55
C THR A 176 15.06 -8.56 8.31
N HIS A 177 16.33 -8.90 8.10
CA HIS A 177 16.73 -10.28 7.87
C HIS A 177 16.75 -11.01 9.21
N ASP A 178 15.90 -12.02 9.31
CA ASP A 178 15.94 -13.00 10.38
C ASP A 178 16.62 -14.26 9.83
N PRO A 179 17.76 -14.71 10.39
CA PRO A 179 18.45 -15.91 9.93
C PRO A 179 17.59 -17.18 9.93
N GLU A 180 16.55 -17.23 10.77
CA GLU A 180 15.64 -18.38 10.87
C GLU A 180 14.49 -18.33 9.86
N ASP A 181 14.37 -17.24 9.07
CA ASP A 181 13.35 -17.11 8.04
C ASP A 181 13.72 -17.91 6.78
N PRO A 182 12.96 -18.94 6.40
CA PRO A 182 13.28 -19.79 5.25
C PRO A 182 12.98 -19.13 3.90
N HIS A 183 12.29 -17.98 3.87
CA HIS A 183 11.80 -17.38 2.63
C HIS A 183 12.84 -16.44 2.00
N THR A 184 13.42 -16.88 0.88
CA THR A 184 14.46 -16.13 0.14
C THR A 184 13.89 -15.15 -0.89
N SER A 185 12.66 -15.36 -1.36
CA SER A 185 12.01 -14.56 -2.41
C SER A 185 10.61 -14.10 -1.98
N LYS A 186 10.58 -13.28 -0.93
CA LYS A 186 9.36 -12.82 -0.27
C LYS A 186 8.40 -12.09 -1.21
N LYS A 187 7.11 -12.40 -1.11
CA LYS A 187 6.06 -11.71 -1.88
C LYS A 187 5.85 -10.27 -1.37
N PRO A 188 5.38 -9.35 -2.23
CA PRO A 188 5.13 -7.97 -1.81
C PRO A 188 4.14 -7.86 -0.65
N HIS A 189 4.36 -6.90 0.24
CA HIS A 189 3.52 -6.62 1.41
C HIS A 189 2.01 -6.47 1.09
N GLY A 190 1.64 -6.11 -0.14
CA GLY A 190 0.25 -6.03 -0.59
C GLY A 190 -0.51 -7.38 -0.62
N LEU A 191 0.20 -8.51 -0.62
CA LEU A 191 -0.39 -9.87 -0.65
C LEU A 191 -0.50 -10.52 0.73
N ARG A 192 -0.01 -9.86 1.79
CA ARG A 192 0.08 -10.43 3.15
C ARG A 192 -1.21 -11.05 3.69
N ALA A 193 -2.37 -10.43 3.41
CA ALA A 193 -3.65 -10.95 3.87
C ALA A 193 -4.00 -12.29 3.20
N ILE A 194 -3.72 -12.42 1.91
CA ILE A 194 -3.98 -13.67 1.16
C ILE A 194 -3.01 -14.76 1.61
N ILE A 195 -1.72 -14.42 1.77
CA ILE A 195 -0.69 -15.35 2.23
C ILE A 195 -1.02 -15.86 3.64
N PHE A 196 -1.42 -14.96 4.53
CA PHE A 196 -1.82 -15.34 5.88
C PHE A 196 -3.07 -16.22 5.89
N VAL A 197 -4.07 -15.93 5.04
CA VAL A 197 -5.26 -16.79 4.91
C VAL A 197 -4.90 -18.17 4.36
N GLU A 198 -4.03 -18.26 3.35
CA GLU A 198 -3.61 -19.55 2.81
C GLU A 198 -2.86 -20.38 3.85
N TRP A 199 -2.00 -19.74 4.64
CA TRP A 199 -1.35 -20.38 5.77
C TRP A 199 -2.36 -20.82 6.83
N ILE A 200 -3.33 -19.98 7.21
CA ILE A 200 -4.40 -20.33 8.16
C ILE A 200 -5.16 -21.57 7.70
N ARG A 201 -5.56 -21.64 6.43
CA ARG A 201 -6.32 -22.77 5.87
C ARG A 201 -5.58 -24.08 5.97
N ARG A 202 -4.26 -24.04 5.81
CA ARG A 202 -3.39 -25.23 5.90
C ARG A 202 -3.13 -25.63 7.35
N THR A 203 -2.80 -24.66 8.21
CA THR A 203 -2.41 -24.90 9.60
C THR A 203 -3.59 -25.25 10.50
N PHE A 204 -4.75 -24.61 10.31
CA PHE A 204 -5.95 -24.81 11.12
C PHE A 204 -7.04 -25.58 10.39
N ALA A 205 -6.66 -26.44 9.44
CA ALA A 205 -7.62 -27.18 8.62
C ALA A 205 -8.68 -27.87 9.48
N ASP A 206 -8.28 -28.48 10.60
CA ASP A 206 -9.19 -29.22 11.48
C ASP A 206 -10.12 -28.29 12.29
N GLN A 207 -9.62 -27.16 12.79
CA GLN A 207 -10.46 -26.17 13.48
C GLN A 207 -11.47 -25.50 12.54
N LEU A 208 -11.18 -25.47 11.24
CA LEU A 208 -12.04 -24.87 10.22
C LEU A 208 -13.01 -25.89 9.59
N ARG A 209 -12.86 -27.19 9.88
CA ARG A 209 -13.83 -28.21 9.44
C ARG A 209 -15.20 -27.97 10.07
N ASN A 210 -16.23 -28.51 9.42
CA ASN A 210 -17.62 -28.50 9.91
C ASN A 210 -18.19 -27.10 10.23
N GLY A 211 -17.70 -26.06 9.55
CA GLY A 211 -18.24 -24.70 9.68
C GLY A 211 -17.61 -23.85 10.78
N GLY A 212 -16.42 -24.22 11.26
CA GLY A 212 -15.65 -23.38 12.19
C GLY A 212 -15.41 -21.97 11.63
N ALA A 213 -15.77 -20.95 12.40
CA ALA A 213 -15.68 -19.55 12.00
C ALA A 213 -14.40 -18.87 12.52
N VAL A 214 -13.92 -17.89 11.77
CA VAL A 214 -12.74 -17.09 12.13
C VAL A 214 -13.15 -15.72 12.66
N LEU A 215 -12.57 -15.31 13.79
CA LEU A 215 -12.71 -13.97 14.34
C LEU A 215 -11.50 -13.10 13.94
N ASP A 216 -11.68 -12.19 13.00
CA ASP A 216 -10.67 -11.25 12.49
C ASP A 216 -10.65 -9.96 13.33
N VAL A 217 -9.79 -9.94 14.34
CA VAL A 217 -9.76 -8.87 15.34
C VAL A 217 -8.80 -7.77 14.91
N ALA A 218 -9.24 -6.52 15.06
CA ALA A 218 -8.58 -5.35 14.47
C ALA A 218 -8.42 -5.47 12.94
N GLY A 219 -9.33 -6.21 12.27
CA GLY A 219 -9.28 -6.49 10.83
C GLY A 219 -9.49 -5.26 9.94
N GLY A 220 -9.85 -4.11 10.50
CA GLY A 220 -10.01 -2.85 9.80
C GLY A 220 -11.08 -2.92 8.71
N LYS A 221 -10.65 -3.02 7.44
CA LYS A 221 -11.57 -3.17 6.28
C LYS A 221 -12.01 -4.63 6.08
N GLY A 222 -11.45 -5.57 6.83
CA GLY A 222 -11.68 -7.00 6.72
C GLY A 222 -11.01 -7.61 5.50
N GLU A 223 -9.74 -7.30 5.21
CA GLU A 223 -9.04 -7.93 4.06
C GLU A 223 -8.97 -9.46 4.25
N ILE A 224 -8.63 -9.93 5.45
CA ILE A 224 -8.56 -11.36 5.82
C ILE A 224 -9.95 -11.98 5.73
N SER A 225 -10.93 -11.41 6.43
CA SER A 225 -12.32 -11.86 6.42
C SER A 225 -12.93 -11.93 5.01
N MET A 226 -12.64 -10.96 4.14
CA MET A 226 -13.09 -10.99 2.75
C MET A 226 -12.46 -12.15 1.99
N VAL A 227 -11.16 -12.41 2.14
CA VAL A 227 -10.49 -13.52 1.44
C VAL A 227 -10.99 -14.88 1.98
N LEU A 228 -11.13 -15.04 3.31
CA LEU A 228 -11.69 -16.24 3.93
C LEU A 228 -13.10 -16.54 3.41
N SER A 229 -14.01 -15.58 3.51
CA SER A 229 -15.42 -15.80 3.22
C SER A 229 -15.71 -15.81 1.72
N ARG A 230 -15.28 -14.77 0.98
CA ARG A 230 -15.56 -14.68 -0.46
C ARG A 230 -14.65 -15.53 -1.32
N GLY A 231 -13.42 -15.78 -0.88
CA GLY A 231 -12.45 -16.58 -1.62
C GLY A 231 -12.56 -18.07 -1.34
N PHE A 232 -12.81 -18.45 -0.09
CA PHE A 232 -12.72 -19.85 0.35
C PHE A 232 -13.97 -20.37 1.06
N GLY A 233 -15.04 -19.57 1.16
CA GLY A 233 -16.30 -19.99 1.78
C GLY A 233 -16.23 -20.16 3.30
N ILE A 234 -15.18 -19.66 3.94
CA ILE A 234 -14.95 -19.81 5.38
C ILE A 234 -15.67 -18.67 6.12
N PRO A 235 -16.63 -18.97 7.01
CA PRO A 235 -17.32 -17.94 7.78
C PRO A 235 -16.34 -17.12 8.60
N SER A 236 -16.48 -15.80 8.59
CA SER A 236 -15.63 -14.93 9.38
C SER A 236 -16.37 -13.71 9.89
N THR A 237 -15.92 -13.20 11.05
CA THR A 237 -16.45 -11.98 11.66
C THR A 237 -15.31 -11.03 11.97
N VAL A 238 -15.39 -9.80 11.45
CA VAL A 238 -14.45 -8.72 11.74
C VAL A 238 -14.87 -8.04 13.04
N VAL A 239 -13.95 -7.96 14.01
CA VAL A 239 -14.13 -7.19 15.25
C VAL A 239 -13.26 -5.93 15.15
N GLU A 240 -13.90 -4.80 14.93
CA GLU A 240 -13.22 -3.51 14.78
C GLU A 240 -14.09 -2.40 15.38
N PRO A 241 -13.57 -1.63 16.36
CA PRO A 241 -14.34 -0.60 17.08
C PRO A 241 -14.97 0.46 16.19
N LYS A 242 -14.36 0.77 15.05
CA LYS A 242 -14.82 1.84 14.15
C LYS A 242 -15.13 1.34 12.75
N THR A 243 -16.29 1.72 12.23
CA THR A 243 -16.61 1.48 10.82
C THR A 243 -15.54 2.09 9.91
N ARG A 244 -14.95 1.27 9.04
CA ARG A 244 -13.93 1.71 8.08
C ARG A 244 -14.58 2.00 6.73
N LYS A 245 -14.32 3.20 6.19
CA LYS A 245 -14.76 3.57 4.84
C LYS A 245 -14.12 2.66 3.79
N LEU A 246 -14.95 1.96 3.04
CA LEU A 246 -14.54 1.16 1.89
C LEU A 246 -14.55 2.03 0.62
N PRO A 247 -13.41 2.22 -0.07
CA PRO A 247 -13.40 2.87 -1.37
C PRO A 247 -14.21 2.06 -2.40
N ASN A 248 -14.83 2.71 -3.39
CA ASN A 248 -15.62 2.01 -4.43
C ASN A 248 -14.82 0.94 -5.19
N TYR A 249 -13.50 1.10 -5.30
CA TYR A 249 -12.62 0.14 -5.97
C TYR A 249 -12.15 -1.02 -5.06
N TRP A 250 -12.58 -1.05 -3.79
CA TRP A 250 -12.07 -1.98 -2.77
C TRP A 250 -12.23 -3.45 -3.18
N PHE A 251 -13.45 -3.85 -3.53
CA PHE A 251 -13.75 -5.21 -3.96
C PHE A 251 -12.99 -5.61 -5.22
N THR A 252 -12.93 -4.72 -6.21
CA THR A 252 -12.15 -4.95 -7.44
C THR A 252 -10.66 -5.08 -7.14
N ARG A 253 -10.10 -4.27 -6.24
CA ARG A 253 -8.69 -4.40 -5.82
C ARG A 253 -8.43 -5.77 -5.19
N LEU A 254 -9.28 -6.23 -4.27
CA LEU A 254 -9.10 -7.52 -3.61
C LEU A 254 -9.15 -8.68 -4.61
N ARG A 255 -10.14 -8.71 -5.52
CA ARG A 255 -10.23 -9.74 -6.58
C ARG A 255 -8.99 -9.75 -7.47
N ARG A 256 -8.46 -8.58 -7.83
CA ARG A 256 -7.20 -8.48 -8.59
C ARG A 256 -6.00 -9.02 -7.82
N LEU A 257 -5.93 -8.80 -6.50
CA LEU A 257 -4.86 -9.35 -5.67
C LEU A 257 -4.95 -10.87 -5.57
N MET A 258 -6.15 -11.42 -5.45
CA MET A 258 -6.37 -12.87 -5.44
C MET A 258 -5.95 -13.52 -6.76
N LEU A 259 -6.38 -12.97 -7.91
CA LEU A 259 -5.96 -13.47 -9.21
C LEU A 259 -4.44 -13.39 -9.43
N ARG A 260 -3.80 -12.32 -8.96
CA ARG A 260 -2.33 -12.20 -8.98
C ARG A 260 -1.65 -13.26 -8.11
N PHE A 261 -2.23 -13.57 -6.96
CA PHE A 261 -1.69 -14.59 -6.06
C PHE A 261 -1.82 -15.99 -6.68
N GLU A 262 -2.97 -16.31 -7.28
CA GLU A 262 -3.21 -17.60 -7.93
C GLU A 262 -2.35 -17.82 -9.19
N ALA A 263 -2.14 -16.77 -10.00
CA ALA A 263 -1.39 -16.87 -11.25
C ALA A 263 0.13 -16.87 -11.07
N ASP A 264 0.63 -16.49 -9.89
CA ASP A 264 2.04 -16.19 -9.57
C ASP A 264 2.75 -15.18 -10.50
N GLU A 265 2.01 -14.56 -11.42
CA GLU A 265 2.44 -13.55 -12.38
C GLU A 265 1.36 -12.47 -12.56
N GLU A 266 1.66 -11.40 -13.30
CA GLU A 266 0.64 -10.39 -13.60
C GLU A 266 -0.34 -10.92 -14.67
N PRO A 267 -1.64 -11.09 -14.33
CA PRO A 267 -2.61 -11.57 -15.30
C PRO A 267 -2.78 -10.59 -16.46
N ASP A 268 -3.08 -11.09 -17.66
CA ASP A 268 -3.54 -10.24 -18.74
C ASP A 268 -4.92 -9.66 -18.39
N TRP A 269 -4.89 -8.44 -17.84
CA TRP A 269 -6.08 -7.70 -17.47
C TRP A 269 -7.03 -7.43 -18.63
N LYS A 270 -6.60 -7.56 -19.89
CA LYS A 270 -7.49 -7.38 -21.05
C LYS A 270 -8.16 -8.67 -21.50
N SER A 271 -7.68 -9.83 -21.05
CA SER A 271 -8.27 -11.11 -21.42
C SER A 271 -9.70 -11.24 -20.92
N GLU A 272 -10.58 -11.79 -21.76
CA GLU A 272 -11.98 -12.00 -21.44
C GLU A 272 -12.16 -12.88 -20.19
N LYS A 273 -11.31 -13.92 -20.04
CA LYS A 273 -11.28 -14.80 -18.87
C LYS A 273 -11.03 -14.03 -17.57
N VAL A 274 -10.04 -13.13 -17.54
CA VAL A 274 -9.74 -12.32 -16.35
C VAL A 274 -10.86 -11.33 -16.07
N GLN A 275 -11.42 -10.70 -17.11
CA GLN A 275 -12.55 -9.78 -16.96
C GLN A 275 -13.77 -10.48 -16.37
N LEU A 276 -14.09 -11.71 -16.82
CA LEU A 276 -15.17 -12.51 -16.27
C LEU A 276 -14.91 -12.92 -14.82
N ALA A 277 -13.70 -13.37 -14.49
CA ALA A 277 -13.31 -13.71 -13.12
C ALA A 277 -13.39 -12.52 -12.15
N LEU A 278 -13.13 -11.30 -12.65
CA LEU A 278 -13.26 -10.07 -11.87
C LEU A 278 -14.71 -9.64 -11.61
N GLN A 279 -15.71 -10.25 -12.22
CA GLN A 279 -17.12 -9.86 -12.02
C GLN A 279 -17.73 -10.48 -10.78
N HIS A 280 -17.30 -11.69 -10.40
CA HIS A 280 -17.92 -12.49 -9.34
C HIS A 280 -16.91 -12.86 -8.25
N TRP A 281 -17.40 -13.25 -7.08
CA TRP A 281 -16.59 -13.86 -6.03
C TRP A 281 -16.66 -15.39 -6.17
N PRO A 282 -15.60 -16.14 -5.82
CA PRO A 282 -15.63 -17.59 -5.81
C PRO A 282 -16.74 -18.19 -4.91
N CYS A 283 -17.04 -17.52 -3.79
CA CYS A 283 -18.04 -17.96 -2.83
C CYS A 283 -19.02 -16.85 -2.45
N ASP A 284 -20.25 -17.25 -2.13
CA ASP A 284 -21.34 -16.35 -1.72
C ASP A 284 -21.33 -16.02 -0.22
N VAL A 285 -20.41 -16.60 0.55
CA VAL A 285 -20.28 -16.33 1.98
C VAL A 285 -19.74 -14.92 2.21
N THR A 286 -20.48 -14.13 2.98
CA THR A 286 -20.10 -12.76 3.33
C THR A 286 -19.54 -12.68 4.74
N PRO A 287 -18.47 -11.91 4.98
CA PRO A 287 -18.02 -11.67 6.34
C PRO A 287 -19.01 -10.79 7.10
N THR A 288 -19.15 -11.05 8.40
CA THR A 288 -19.90 -10.20 9.33
C THR A 288 -18.97 -9.11 9.88
N TYR A 289 -19.51 -7.93 10.16
CA TYR A 289 -18.75 -6.84 10.79
C TYR A 289 -19.38 -6.46 12.12
N LEU A 290 -18.60 -6.56 13.19
CA LEU A 290 -19.01 -6.22 14.55
C LEU A 290 -18.21 -5.01 15.03
N HIS A 291 -18.92 -3.92 15.30
CA HIS A 291 -18.33 -2.65 15.70
C HIS A 291 -18.16 -2.55 17.21
N THR A 292 -17.19 -3.31 17.73
CA THR A 292 -16.89 -3.38 19.16
C THR A 292 -15.40 -3.58 19.41
N MET A 293 -14.98 -3.36 20.66
CA MET A 293 -13.64 -3.71 21.14
C MET A 293 -13.59 -5.19 21.51
N LEU A 294 -12.44 -5.83 21.31
CA LEU A 294 -12.15 -7.09 21.98
C LEU A 294 -11.61 -6.76 23.38
N ASP A 295 -12.48 -6.83 24.38
CA ASP A 295 -12.16 -6.69 25.80
C ASP A 295 -12.67 -7.90 26.59
N ASP A 296 -12.53 -7.89 27.92
CA ASP A 296 -12.97 -9.00 28.77
C ASP A 296 -14.48 -9.27 28.68
N ARG A 297 -15.30 -8.24 28.41
CA ARG A 297 -16.76 -8.35 28.31
C ARG A 297 -17.19 -8.95 26.99
N PHE A 298 -16.40 -8.75 25.93
CA PHE A 298 -16.68 -9.33 24.61
C PHE A 298 -17.00 -10.82 24.67
N LEU A 299 -16.26 -11.58 25.49
CA LEU A 299 -16.46 -13.03 25.60
C LEU A 299 -17.81 -13.41 26.23
N GLU A 300 -18.32 -12.56 27.11
CA GLU A 300 -19.61 -12.72 27.78
C GLU A 300 -20.75 -12.25 26.87
N ASP A 301 -20.62 -11.03 26.33
CA ASP A 301 -21.62 -10.38 25.49
C ASP A 301 -21.86 -11.09 24.16
N HIS A 302 -20.87 -11.85 23.67
CA HIS A 302 -20.90 -12.54 22.39
C HIS A 302 -20.74 -14.06 22.52
N ALA A 303 -21.18 -14.66 23.63
CA ALA A 303 -21.09 -16.10 23.87
C ALA A 303 -21.67 -16.96 22.72
N GLU A 304 -22.80 -16.53 22.12
CA GLU A 304 -23.40 -17.25 20.97
C GLU A 304 -22.49 -17.24 19.72
N LEU A 305 -21.81 -16.12 19.45
CA LEU A 305 -20.82 -16.05 18.36
C LEU A 305 -19.67 -17.02 18.63
N LEU A 306 -19.17 -17.05 19.87
CA LEU A 306 -18.03 -17.89 20.27
C LEU A 306 -18.29 -19.39 20.20
N LYS A 307 -19.56 -19.83 20.22
CA LYS A 307 -19.90 -21.24 19.96
C LYS A 307 -19.51 -21.67 18.54
N THR A 308 -19.58 -20.76 17.58
CA THR A 308 -19.24 -21.03 16.17
C THR A 308 -17.79 -20.69 15.83
N VAL A 309 -17.18 -19.76 16.56
CA VAL A 309 -15.78 -19.39 16.38
C VAL A 309 -14.86 -20.51 16.85
N SER A 310 -13.91 -20.88 16.00
CA SER A 310 -12.85 -21.85 16.30
C SER A 310 -11.46 -21.24 16.30
N LEU A 311 -11.28 -20.07 15.68
CA LEU A 311 -9.99 -19.43 15.49
C LEU A 311 -10.06 -17.91 15.64
N PHE A 312 -9.17 -17.33 16.45
CA PHE A 312 -8.96 -15.89 16.56
C PHE A 312 -7.73 -15.48 15.73
N VAL A 313 -7.84 -14.43 14.93
CA VAL A 313 -6.72 -13.97 14.08
C VAL A 313 -6.48 -12.46 14.19
N GLY A 314 -5.21 -12.08 13.98
CA GLY A 314 -4.80 -10.68 13.87
C GLY A 314 -3.53 -10.51 13.04
N LEU A 315 -3.63 -9.86 11.88
CA LEU A 315 -2.47 -9.55 11.03
C LEU A 315 -2.04 -8.11 11.25
N HIS A 316 -0.89 -7.91 11.91
CA HIS A 316 -0.42 -6.57 12.27
C HIS A 316 -1.45 -5.79 13.09
N SER A 317 -2.07 -6.48 14.05
CA SER A 317 -3.20 -6.00 14.86
C SER A 317 -2.84 -4.94 15.92
N ASP A 318 -1.66 -4.32 15.83
CA ASP A 318 -1.18 -3.28 16.73
C ASP A 318 -1.45 -3.60 18.23
N GLN A 319 -2.18 -2.73 18.93
CA GLN A 319 -2.51 -2.85 20.36
C GLN A 319 -3.39 -4.08 20.67
N ALA A 320 -4.11 -4.63 19.70
CA ALA A 320 -4.99 -5.79 19.87
C ALA A 320 -4.25 -7.14 19.88
N THR A 321 -2.94 -7.17 19.55
CA THR A 321 -2.16 -8.42 19.46
C THR A 321 -2.24 -9.28 20.74
N ILE A 322 -2.03 -8.68 21.91
CA ILE A 322 -2.10 -9.42 23.19
C ILE A 322 -3.56 -9.70 23.61
N PRO A 323 -4.51 -8.75 23.51
CA PRO A 323 -5.93 -9.06 23.72
C PRO A 323 -6.46 -10.25 22.90
N ILE A 324 -6.01 -10.42 21.65
CA ILE A 324 -6.37 -11.57 20.81
C ILE A 324 -5.88 -12.88 21.45
N VAL A 325 -4.59 -12.93 21.80
CA VAL A 325 -3.97 -14.09 22.44
C VAL A 325 -4.68 -14.41 23.76
N ASP A 326 -4.86 -13.42 24.63
CA ASP A 326 -5.46 -13.62 25.96
C ASP A 326 -6.92 -14.06 25.88
N ALA A 327 -7.70 -13.50 24.95
CA ALA A 327 -9.09 -13.89 24.73
C ALA A 327 -9.22 -15.31 24.19
N ALA A 328 -8.37 -15.69 23.22
CA ALA A 328 -8.37 -17.02 22.63
C ALA A 328 -7.98 -18.09 23.66
N LEU A 329 -6.92 -17.85 24.45
CA LEU A 329 -6.51 -18.70 25.56
C LEU A 329 -7.60 -18.83 26.62
N LYS A 330 -8.28 -17.73 26.99
CA LYS A 330 -9.40 -17.74 27.95
C LYS A 330 -10.61 -18.52 27.44
N ALA A 331 -10.84 -18.51 26.13
CA ALA A 331 -11.96 -19.20 25.49
C ALA A 331 -11.65 -20.66 25.09
N GLY A 332 -10.40 -21.12 25.26
CA GLY A 332 -9.97 -22.43 24.77
C GLY A 332 -10.07 -22.54 23.25
N LYS A 333 -9.78 -21.47 22.52
CA LYS A 333 -9.87 -21.40 21.05
C LYS A 333 -8.49 -21.15 20.45
N ALA A 334 -8.25 -21.72 19.27
CA ALA A 334 -7.00 -21.50 18.56
C ALA A 334 -6.77 -20.01 18.24
N PHE A 335 -5.51 -19.61 18.09
CA PHE A 335 -5.18 -18.27 17.59
C PHE A 335 -4.02 -18.26 16.59
N ALA A 336 -3.99 -17.23 15.76
CA ALA A 336 -2.81 -16.84 14.97
C ALA A 336 -2.67 -15.32 14.89
N VAL A 337 -1.53 -14.79 15.32
CA VAL A 337 -1.24 -13.35 15.28
C VAL A 337 0.09 -13.08 14.62
N VAL A 338 0.20 -11.95 13.90
CA VAL A 338 1.46 -11.44 13.36
C VAL A 338 1.80 -10.13 14.09
N PRO A 339 2.63 -10.18 15.14
CA PRO A 339 2.98 -8.98 15.92
C PRO A 339 3.75 -7.96 15.07
N CYS A 340 3.36 -6.69 15.16
CA CYS A 340 4.03 -5.59 14.46
C CYS A 340 4.50 -4.44 15.35
N CYS A 341 3.79 -4.14 16.43
CA CYS A 341 4.06 -2.97 17.25
C CYS A 341 3.96 -3.35 18.73
N VAL A 342 5.01 -3.05 19.49
CA VAL A 342 5.11 -3.45 20.90
C VAL A 342 4.32 -2.52 21.81
N PHE A 343 4.23 -1.23 21.43
CA PHE A 343 3.68 -0.16 22.26
C PHE A 343 4.27 -0.20 23.68
N SER A 344 5.60 -0.27 23.79
CA SER A 344 6.30 -0.44 25.07
C SER A 344 5.99 0.66 26.08
N HIS A 345 5.72 1.87 25.61
CA HIS A 345 5.30 2.98 26.46
C HIS A 345 3.94 2.76 27.13
N ASP A 346 3.01 2.11 26.44
CA ASP A 346 1.66 1.79 26.93
C ASP A 346 1.67 0.48 27.75
N ASN A 347 2.68 -0.36 27.53
CA ASN A 347 2.75 -1.73 28.07
C ASN A 347 3.97 -1.94 28.99
N ARG A 348 4.30 -0.94 29.81
CA ARG A 348 5.51 -0.94 30.67
C ARG A 348 5.56 -2.05 31.71
N SER A 349 4.43 -2.69 32.00
CA SER A 349 4.33 -3.81 32.94
C SER A 349 4.67 -5.17 32.31
N ARG A 350 4.78 -5.27 30.98
CA ARG A 350 5.08 -6.55 30.33
C ARG A 350 6.53 -6.94 30.54
N GLN A 351 6.72 -8.11 31.13
CA GLN A 351 8.04 -8.71 31.40
C GLN A 351 8.06 -10.14 30.88
N LEU A 352 9.22 -10.55 30.36
CA LEU A 352 9.55 -11.95 30.11
C LEU A 352 9.75 -12.69 31.44
N ARG A 353 9.76 -14.02 31.40
CA ARG A 353 10.01 -14.87 32.59
C ARG A 353 11.37 -14.61 33.24
N ASN A 354 12.35 -14.15 32.48
CA ASN A 354 13.68 -13.76 32.99
C ASN A 354 13.69 -12.36 33.65
N GLY A 355 12.57 -11.65 33.67
CA GLY A 355 12.42 -10.30 34.24
C GLY A 355 12.68 -9.14 33.27
N GLU A 356 13.11 -9.42 32.04
CA GLU A 356 13.38 -8.36 31.04
C GLU A 356 12.08 -7.70 30.56
N LEU A 357 12.14 -6.38 30.35
CA LEU A 357 11.01 -5.61 29.80
C LEU A 357 10.79 -5.93 28.32
N VAL A 358 9.52 -6.01 27.92
CA VAL A 358 9.13 -6.24 26.53
C VAL A 358 9.13 -4.93 25.74
N THR A 359 10.20 -4.70 24.98
CA THR A 359 10.43 -3.46 24.21
C THR A 359 10.64 -3.67 22.71
N THR A 360 11.01 -4.88 22.29
CA THR A 360 11.19 -5.26 20.88
C THR A 360 10.12 -6.24 20.40
N THR A 361 10.04 -6.44 19.08
CA THR A 361 9.04 -7.36 18.49
C THR A 361 9.37 -8.79 18.88
N GLU A 362 10.66 -9.12 18.91
CA GLU A 362 11.21 -10.42 19.30
C GLU A 362 10.89 -10.73 20.77
N GLN A 363 11.03 -9.75 21.66
CA GLN A 363 10.60 -9.87 23.05
C GLN A 363 9.08 -10.01 23.16
N GLN A 364 8.29 -9.34 22.32
CA GLN A 364 6.84 -9.51 22.32
C GLN A 364 6.41 -10.91 21.85
N ILE A 365 7.11 -11.47 20.86
CA ILE A 365 6.91 -12.86 20.42
C ILE A 365 7.28 -13.82 21.56
N GLN A 366 8.44 -13.63 22.19
CA GLN A 366 8.85 -14.44 23.34
C GLN A 366 7.85 -14.35 24.50
N TYR A 367 7.34 -13.15 24.79
CA TYR A 367 6.31 -12.93 25.78
C TYR A 367 5.02 -13.72 25.49
N ILE A 368 4.61 -13.82 24.21
CA ILE A 368 3.46 -14.64 23.81
C ILE A 368 3.77 -16.14 23.97
N LEU A 369 4.96 -16.59 23.57
CA LEU A 369 5.41 -17.98 23.72
C LEU A 369 5.45 -18.44 25.18
N GLU A 370 5.65 -17.51 26.11
CA GLU A 370 5.71 -17.78 27.55
C GLU A 370 4.34 -17.78 28.24
N LYS A 371 3.24 -17.48 27.53
CA LYS A 371 1.89 -17.49 28.09
C LYS A 371 1.46 -18.90 28.49
N ASP A 372 0.68 -18.99 29.57
CA ASP A 372 0.04 -20.21 30.01
C ASP A 372 -1.16 -20.54 29.12
N THR A 373 -1.23 -21.78 28.61
CA THR A 373 -2.35 -22.28 27.79
C THR A 373 -3.60 -22.57 28.61
N ARG A 374 -3.59 -22.25 29.91
CA ARG A 374 -4.73 -22.33 30.84
C ARG A 374 -5.31 -23.73 30.98
N GLY A 375 -4.47 -24.75 30.83
CA GLY A 375 -4.86 -26.15 30.93
C GLY A 375 -5.56 -26.71 29.69
N HIS A 376 -5.63 -25.96 28.59
CA HIS A 376 -6.17 -26.43 27.30
C HIS A 376 -5.14 -27.21 26.45
N GLY A 377 -3.98 -27.54 27.01
CA GLY A 377 -2.93 -28.25 26.30
C GLY A 377 -2.32 -27.45 25.14
N GLY A 378 -1.63 -28.15 24.25
CA GLY A 378 -0.96 -27.60 23.08
C GLY A 378 0.27 -26.75 23.42
N GLN A 379 1.06 -26.40 22.40
CA GLN A 379 2.22 -25.52 22.54
C GLN A 379 2.05 -24.29 21.66
N ILE A 380 2.37 -23.11 22.20
CA ILE A 380 2.43 -21.88 21.41
C ILE A 380 3.70 -21.93 20.56
N GLN A 381 3.57 -21.74 19.25
CA GLN A 381 4.61 -21.90 18.26
C GLN A 381 4.75 -20.66 17.38
N THR A 382 5.82 -20.61 16.59
CA THR A 382 6.01 -19.59 15.54
C THR A 382 6.25 -20.21 14.18
N ASP A 383 5.88 -19.48 13.14
CA ASP A 383 6.20 -19.80 11.74
C ASP A 383 6.50 -18.50 10.97
N TYR A 384 6.98 -18.61 9.74
CA TYR A 384 7.27 -17.48 8.85
C TYR A 384 6.33 -17.49 7.64
N LEU A 385 5.74 -16.33 7.36
CA LEU A 385 4.88 -16.10 6.21
C LEU A 385 5.70 -15.52 5.04
N ASP A 386 5.43 -15.97 3.81
CA ASP A 386 6.23 -15.60 2.62
C ASP A 386 5.91 -14.17 2.08
N PHE A 387 6.05 -13.14 2.92
CA PHE A 387 5.87 -11.75 2.50
C PHE A 387 6.87 -10.77 3.13
N GLU A 388 7.09 -9.64 2.44
CA GLU A 388 7.98 -8.57 2.87
C GLU A 388 7.49 -7.85 4.15
N GLY A 389 8.42 -7.56 5.07
CA GLY A 389 8.15 -6.85 6.31
C GLY A 389 8.08 -7.81 7.50
N LYS A 390 7.31 -7.45 8.53
CA LYS A 390 7.13 -8.30 9.73
C LYS A 390 6.25 -9.49 9.38
N ASN A 391 6.84 -10.67 9.26
CA ASN A 391 6.19 -11.85 8.70
C ASN A 391 6.18 -13.07 9.63
N ARG A 392 6.69 -12.93 10.86
CA ARG A 392 6.65 -13.99 11.85
C ARG A 392 5.25 -14.09 12.48
N VAL A 393 4.60 -15.23 12.31
CA VAL A 393 3.31 -15.54 12.94
C VAL A 393 3.57 -16.29 14.24
N VAL A 394 2.81 -15.95 15.28
CA VAL A 394 2.73 -16.69 16.55
C VAL A 394 1.36 -17.32 16.63
N TYR A 395 1.29 -18.60 16.92
CA TYR A 395 0.04 -19.34 16.85
C TYR A 395 -0.04 -20.44 17.90
N TRP A 396 -1.24 -20.91 18.15
CA TRP A 396 -1.52 -21.99 19.09
C TRP A 396 -2.79 -22.74 18.68
N ILE A 397 -2.74 -24.05 18.86
CA ILE A 397 -3.86 -24.97 18.70
C ILE A 397 -4.02 -25.70 20.04
N PRO A 398 -5.20 -25.65 20.70
CA PRO A 398 -5.46 -26.41 21.91
C PRO A 398 -5.43 -27.93 21.63
N ASP A 399 -5.09 -28.72 22.64
CA ASP A 399 -5.30 -30.17 22.57
C ASP A 399 -6.81 -30.48 22.62
N GLU A 400 -7.23 -31.61 22.04
CA GLU A 400 -8.65 -32.04 22.00
C GLU A 400 -9.27 -32.26 23.38
#